data_AF-K0NEW4-F1
#
_entry.id   AF-K0NEW4-F1
#
_cell.length_a   1.000
_cell.length_b   1.000
_cell.length_c   1.000
_cell.angle_alpha   90.00
_cell.angle_beta   90.00
_cell.angle_gamma   90.00
#
_symmetry.space_group_name_H-M   'P 1'
#
loop_
_entity.id
_entity.type
_entity.pdbx_description
1 polymer ?
#
loop_
_entity_poly.entity_id
_entity_poly.type
_entity_poly.pdbx_seq_one_letter_code
_entity_poly.pdbx_strand_id
1 'polypeptide(L)'
;MKNFLLLLLTGLTFILTTSASASPYAAPYLSYLDLDSQDVIFNAGGNESKSHTWNFDLINDTLSEGDVDGNDVISSAFLCWTISEDLKDNNPNFYEYIDIYINDNLLFGDWEMDNGSWVIDTNLLDLVTTPSIFKVEFKDFNDGHKNKDWDIMVSDVKIFGVYTDMHGNHAPEPSTLMLFGFGLLALAGISRKKSTHKVS
;
A
#
# COMPACT_ATOMS: atom_id res chain seq x y z
N MET A 1 -6.08 -56.04 2.57
CA MET A 1 -6.61 -54.99 3.47
C MET A 1 -5.55 -54.32 4.35
N LYS A 2 -4.65 -55.06 5.02
CA LYS A 2 -3.63 -54.45 5.93
C LYS A 2 -2.77 -53.35 5.29
N ASN A 3 -2.33 -53.51 4.04
CA ASN A 3 -1.48 -52.51 3.37
C ASN A 3 -2.23 -51.23 2.99
N PHE A 4 -3.55 -51.28 2.79
CA PHE A 4 -4.36 -50.11 2.45
C PHE A 4 -4.60 -49.22 3.67
N LEU A 5 -4.90 -49.85 4.82
CA LEU A 5 -5.08 -49.14 6.10
C LEU A 5 -3.79 -48.44 6.53
N LEU A 6 -2.64 -49.09 6.34
CA LEU A 6 -1.33 -48.51 6.65
C LEU A 6 -1.05 -47.28 5.76
N LEU A 7 -1.32 -47.37 4.46
CA LEU A 7 -1.13 -46.26 3.50
C LEU A 7 -2.04 -45.07 3.83
N LEU A 8 -3.28 -45.35 4.23
CA LEU A 8 -4.26 -44.34 4.63
C LEU A 8 -3.83 -43.65 5.93
N LEU A 9 -3.34 -44.40 6.92
CA LEU A 9 -2.80 -43.83 8.15
C LEU A 9 -1.54 -42.98 7.87
N THR A 10 -0.59 -43.46 7.08
CA THR A 10 0.60 -42.68 6.76
C THR A 10 0.27 -41.41 5.97
N GLY A 11 -0.69 -41.47 5.04
CA GLY A 11 -1.16 -40.30 4.30
C GLY A 11 -1.86 -39.29 5.21
N LEU A 12 -2.74 -39.75 6.12
CA LEU A 12 -3.41 -38.89 7.09
C LEU A 12 -2.42 -38.24 8.05
N THR A 13 -1.43 -39.00 8.53
CA THR A 13 -0.39 -38.48 9.44
C THR A 13 0.50 -37.47 8.74
N PHE A 14 0.85 -37.70 7.47
CA PHE A 14 1.58 -36.73 6.65
C PHE A 14 0.76 -35.45 6.46
N ILE A 15 -0.52 -35.55 6.09
CA ILE A 15 -1.43 -34.39 5.94
C ILE A 15 -1.55 -33.61 7.26
N LEU A 16 -1.75 -34.30 8.39
CA LEU A 16 -1.87 -33.68 9.72
C LEU A 16 -0.58 -33.02 10.19
N THR A 17 0.59 -33.59 9.86
CA THR A 17 1.89 -33.01 10.24
C THR A 17 2.30 -31.85 9.34
N THR A 18 1.99 -31.89 8.05
CA THR A 18 2.25 -30.76 7.14
C THR A 18 1.29 -29.59 7.35
N SER A 19 0.07 -29.84 7.84
CA SER A 19 -0.89 -28.77 8.17
C SER A 19 -0.64 -28.13 9.54
N ALA A 20 0.02 -28.82 10.47
CA ALA A 20 0.38 -28.27 11.77
C ALA A 20 1.64 -27.36 11.75
N SER A 21 2.45 -27.43 10.69
CA SER A 21 3.66 -26.61 10.53
C SER A 21 3.54 -25.49 9.49
N ALA A 22 2.39 -25.38 8.83
CA ALA A 22 2.05 -24.15 8.12
C ALA A 22 1.70 -23.10 9.18
N SER A 23 2.72 -22.51 9.81
CA SER A 23 2.49 -21.19 10.41
C SER A 23 1.92 -20.34 9.29
N PRO A 24 0.81 -19.62 9.48
CA PRO A 24 0.37 -18.63 8.52
C PRO A 24 1.55 -17.67 8.38
N TYR A 25 2.31 -17.82 7.31
CA TYR A 25 3.32 -16.86 6.96
C TYR A 25 2.49 -15.70 6.47
N ALA A 26 2.26 -14.73 7.34
CA ALA A 26 1.56 -13.52 7.01
C ALA A 26 2.33 -12.89 5.84
N ALA A 27 1.69 -12.91 4.66
CA ALA A 27 2.29 -12.32 3.48
C ALA A 27 2.26 -10.79 3.67
N PRO A 28 3.31 -10.08 3.24
CA PRO A 28 3.22 -8.63 3.19
C PRO A 28 2.16 -8.23 2.15
N TYR A 29 1.21 -7.40 2.57
CA TYR A 29 0.17 -6.80 1.72
C TYR A 29 0.48 -5.32 1.52
N LEU A 30 0.10 -4.78 0.37
CA LEU A 30 0.15 -3.35 0.08
C LEU A 30 -1.22 -2.75 0.40
N SER A 31 -1.27 -1.71 1.21
CA SER A 31 -2.47 -0.91 1.48
C SER A 31 -2.20 0.56 1.21
N TYR A 32 -3.25 1.36 1.05
CA TYR A 32 -3.11 2.81 1.01
C TYR A 32 -4.26 3.54 1.73
N LEU A 33 -3.90 4.65 2.34
CA LEU A 33 -4.78 5.66 2.91
C LEU A 33 -4.86 6.85 1.95
N ASP A 34 -6.07 7.16 1.49
CA ASP A 34 -6.34 8.38 0.73
C ASP A 34 -6.54 9.54 1.72
N LEU A 35 -5.64 10.54 1.70
CA LEU A 35 -5.54 11.59 2.74
C LEU A 35 -6.56 12.72 2.56
N ASP A 36 -7.73 12.42 1.98
CA ASP A 36 -8.81 13.31 1.54
C ASP A 36 -8.81 13.51 0.01
N SER A 37 -9.98 13.26 -0.61
CA SER A 37 -10.19 13.33 -2.06
C SER A 37 -10.27 14.76 -2.60
N GLN A 38 -9.82 15.74 -1.81
CA GLN A 38 -9.97 17.16 -2.11
C GLN A 38 -8.69 17.68 -2.72
N ASP A 39 -8.74 17.87 -4.03
CA ASP A 39 -7.72 18.60 -4.77
C ASP A 39 -7.57 20.01 -4.17
N VAL A 40 -6.34 20.37 -3.82
CA VAL A 40 -6.03 21.68 -3.25
C VAL A 40 -5.43 22.55 -4.33
N ILE A 41 -6.14 23.62 -4.67
CA ILE A 41 -5.67 24.62 -5.61
C ILE A 41 -5.04 25.79 -4.85
N PHE A 42 -3.75 25.96 -5.05
CA PHE A 42 -2.96 27.10 -4.61
C PHE A 42 -2.97 28.16 -5.70
N ASN A 43 -3.82 29.16 -5.53
CA ASN A 43 -3.80 30.33 -6.40
C ASN A 43 -2.58 31.19 -6.00
N ALA A 44 -1.58 31.28 -6.88
CA ALA A 44 -0.34 32.03 -6.65
C ALA A 44 -0.50 33.55 -6.77
N GLY A 45 -1.74 34.05 -6.78
CA GLY A 45 -2.03 35.48 -6.78
C GLY A 45 -1.53 36.16 -5.50
N GLY A 46 -0.40 36.86 -5.58
CA GLY A 46 0.17 37.70 -4.51
C GLY A 46 1.52 37.22 -3.97
N ASN A 47 2.24 38.07 -3.22
CA ASN A 47 3.58 37.76 -2.69
C ASN A 47 3.54 37.03 -1.33
N GLU A 48 2.49 36.25 -1.07
CA GLU A 48 2.32 35.55 0.21
C GLU A 48 2.55 34.06 0.00
N SER A 49 3.40 33.45 0.84
CA SER A 49 3.51 31.99 0.91
C SER A 49 2.12 31.40 1.16
N LYS A 50 1.82 30.30 0.44
CA LYS A 50 0.59 29.54 0.62
C LYS A 50 0.95 28.16 1.14
N SER A 51 0.21 27.70 2.13
CA SER A 51 0.41 26.38 2.71
C SER A 51 -0.91 25.64 2.87
N HIS A 52 -0.89 24.33 2.69
CA HIS A 52 -1.98 23.45 3.03
C HIS A 52 -1.49 22.31 3.89
N THR A 53 -2.40 21.75 4.68
CA THR A 53 -2.08 20.73 5.66
C THR A 53 -3.13 19.63 5.63
N TRP A 54 -2.68 18.42 5.33
CA TRP A 54 -3.43 17.19 5.45
C TRP A 54 -3.11 16.55 6.79
N ASN A 55 -4.14 16.03 7.46
CA ASN A 55 -3.99 15.27 8.69
C ASN A 55 -4.27 13.81 8.39
N PHE A 56 -3.46 12.93 8.96
CA PHE A 56 -3.62 11.50 8.76
C PHE A 56 -3.14 10.73 9.98
N ASP A 57 -3.71 9.56 10.19
CA ASP A 57 -3.40 8.63 11.26
C ASP A 57 -3.46 7.21 10.71
N LEU A 58 -2.30 6.62 10.41
CA LEU A 58 -2.26 5.31 9.77
C LEU A 58 -2.84 4.18 10.64
N ILE A 59 -2.97 4.39 11.96
CA ILE A 59 -3.54 3.41 12.89
C ILE A 59 -5.06 3.56 12.99
N ASN A 60 -5.57 4.79 12.98
CA ASN A 60 -6.98 5.06 13.25
C ASN A 60 -7.81 5.39 12.01
N ASP A 61 -7.18 5.79 10.91
CA ASP A 61 -7.88 6.13 9.68
C ASP A 61 -8.28 4.87 8.90
N THR A 62 -9.39 4.97 8.16
CA THR A 62 -9.90 3.86 7.34
C THR A 62 -9.13 3.79 6.03
N LEU A 63 -8.39 2.71 5.82
CA LEU A 63 -7.69 2.49 4.55
C LEU A 63 -8.70 2.20 3.43
N SER A 64 -8.42 2.73 2.24
CA SER A 64 -9.25 2.54 1.05
C SER A 64 -9.15 1.13 0.47
N GLU A 65 -8.01 0.46 0.68
CA GLU A 65 -7.77 -0.93 0.29
C GLU A 65 -7.02 -1.67 1.41
N GLY A 66 -7.57 -2.82 1.81
CA GLY A 66 -7.05 -3.64 2.93
C GLY A 66 -7.84 -3.45 4.22
N ASP A 67 -7.97 -4.52 5.00
CA ASP A 67 -8.56 -4.51 6.35
C ASP A 67 -7.42 -4.40 7.37
N VAL A 68 -6.66 -3.30 7.30
CA VAL A 68 -5.59 -3.07 8.26
C VAL A 68 -6.23 -2.67 9.57
N ASP A 69 -6.02 -3.48 10.61
CA ASP A 69 -6.46 -3.12 11.95
C ASP A 69 -5.28 -2.89 12.89
N GLY A 70 -5.57 -2.40 14.10
CA GLY A 70 -4.54 -2.06 15.08
C GLY A 70 -3.67 -3.23 15.57
N ASN A 71 -3.94 -4.47 15.15
CA ASN A 71 -3.10 -5.63 15.44
C ASN A 71 -2.07 -5.92 14.34
N ASP A 72 -2.24 -5.35 13.15
CA ASP A 72 -1.34 -5.57 12.02
C ASP A 72 0.00 -4.85 12.21
N VAL A 73 1.04 -5.44 11.64
CA VAL A 73 2.38 -4.86 11.70
C VAL A 73 2.67 -4.14 10.39
N ILE A 74 2.64 -2.81 10.45
CA ILE A 74 3.06 -1.96 9.34
C ILE A 74 4.58 -1.96 9.29
N SER A 75 5.14 -2.38 8.14
CA SER A 75 6.58 -2.54 7.93
C SER A 75 7.21 -1.38 7.15
N SER A 76 6.41 -0.68 6.35
CA SER A 76 6.83 0.53 5.65
C SER A 76 5.64 1.43 5.33
N ALA A 77 5.91 2.72 5.19
CA ALA A 77 4.97 3.70 4.70
C ALA A 77 5.68 4.72 3.80
N PHE A 78 5.01 5.15 2.74
CA PHE A 78 5.51 6.07 1.73
C PHE A 78 4.41 7.07 1.40
N LEU A 79 4.80 8.32 1.18
CA LEU A 79 3.88 9.38 0.78
C LEU A 79 3.98 9.59 -0.73
N CYS A 80 2.84 9.70 -1.40
CA CYS A 80 2.76 10.14 -2.77
C CYS A 80 1.71 11.23 -2.96
N TRP A 81 1.89 12.05 -4.00
CA TRP A 81 0.95 13.08 -4.42
C TRP A 81 1.18 13.38 -5.90
N THR A 82 0.25 14.12 -6.49
CA THR A 82 0.35 14.63 -7.85
C THR A 82 0.30 16.15 -7.83
N ILE A 83 1.16 16.76 -8.64
CA ILE A 83 1.14 18.18 -8.94
C ILE A 83 0.65 18.33 -10.36
N SER A 84 -0.36 19.18 -10.53
CA SER A 84 -0.79 19.66 -11.83
C SER A 84 -0.94 21.18 -11.80
N GLU A 85 -0.19 21.86 -12.62
CA GLU A 85 -0.27 23.27 -12.92
C GLU A 85 -1.34 23.47 -14.00
N ASP A 86 -2.25 24.42 -13.77
CA ASP A 86 -3.07 24.92 -14.87
C ASP A 86 -2.22 25.84 -15.74
N LEU A 87 -1.58 25.25 -16.75
CA LEU A 87 -0.81 25.93 -17.80
C LEU A 87 -1.73 26.76 -18.71
N LYS A 88 -2.50 27.70 -18.17
CA LYS A 88 -3.26 28.67 -18.97
C LYS A 88 -2.33 29.50 -19.87
N ASP A 89 -1.05 29.60 -19.51
CA ASP A 89 -0.01 30.24 -20.30
C ASP A 89 1.06 29.20 -20.69
N ASN A 90 1.28 29.00 -22.00
CA ASN A 90 2.34 28.15 -22.58
C ASN A 90 3.79 28.64 -22.29
N ASN A 91 4.11 29.03 -21.06
CA ASN A 91 5.45 29.48 -20.69
C ASN A 91 6.15 28.43 -19.82
N PRO A 92 7.03 27.59 -20.39
CA PRO A 92 7.57 26.39 -19.76
C PRO A 92 8.73 26.66 -18.76
N ASN A 93 8.87 27.88 -18.22
CA ASN A 93 10.05 28.29 -17.46
C ASN A 93 9.70 28.90 -16.09
N PHE A 94 8.68 28.37 -15.42
CA PHE A 94 8.43 28.72 -14.03
C PHE A 94 8.95 27.57 -13.16
N TYR A 95 9.67 27.92 -12.11
CA TYR A 95 10.19 26.98 -11.14
C TYR A 95 9.45 27.22 -9.85
N GLU A 96 8.59 26.28 -9.46
CA GLU A 96 7.90 26.33 -8.19
C GLU A 96 8.67 25.54 -7.16
N TYR A 97 9.22 26.28 -6.21
CA TYR A 97 9.92 25.73 -5.08
C TYR A 97 8.94 25.46 -3.95
N ILE A 98 8.88 24.21 -3.51
CA ILE A 98 8.05 23.81 -2.39
C ILE A 98 8.91 23.33 -1.22
N ASP A 99 8.36 23.52 -0.03
CA ASP A 99 8.78 22.84 1.17
C ASP A 99 7.74 21.79 1.56
N ILE A 100 8.23 20.61 1.90
CA ILE A 100 7.43 19.50 2.39
C ILE A 100 7.79 19.23 3.84
N TYR A 101 6.76 19.16 4.68
CA TYR A 101 6.88 18.88 6.09
C TYR A 101 6.05 17.66 6.49
N ILE A 102 6.59 16.87 7.42
CA ILE A 102 5.80 15.91 8.20
C ILE A 102 6.03 16.17 9.68
N ASN A 103 4.95 16.40 10.44
CA ASN A 103 5.01 16.74 11.86
C ASN A 103 5.94 17.94 12.13
N ASP A 104 5.84 18.96 11.28
CA ASP A 104 6.70 20.15 11.24
C ASP A 104 8.21 19.88 11.00
N ASN A 105 8.61 18.64 10.72
CA ASN A 105 9.95 18.33 10.26
C ASN A 105 10.03 18.55 8.75
N LEU A 106 10.91 19.46 8.33
CA LEU A 106 11.22 19.68 6.91
C LEU A 106 11.86 18.41 6.33
N LEU A 107 11.20 17.79 5.35
CA LEU A 107 11.73 16.65 4.61
C LEU A 107 12.46 17.09 3.36
N PHE A 108 11.84 17.99 2.60
CA PHE A 108 12.39 18.58 1.39
C PHE A 108 12.14 20.08 1.45
N GLY A 109 13.17 20.88 1.15
CA GLY A 109 13.04 22.32 1.12
C GLY A 109 13.64 22.90 -0.15
N ASP A 110 13.04 23.98 -0.63
CA ASP A 110 13.36 24.62 -1.91
C ASP A 110 13.40 23.59 -3.04
N TRP A 111 12.45 22.65 -3.05
CA TRP A 111 12.39 21.61 -4.06
C TRP A 111 11.59 22.10 -5.25
N GLU A 112 12.26 22.24 -6.38
CA GLU A 112 11.63 22.48 -7.68
C GLU A 112 10.80 21.27 -8.08
N MET A 113 9.50 21.46 -8.28
CA MET A 113 8.60 20.38 -8.67
C MET A 113 7.81 20.75 -9.92
N ASP A 114 8.06 19.98 -10.97
CA ASP A 114 7.25 20.01 -12.19
C ASP A 114 5.93 19.23 -12.02
N ASN A 115 5.01 19.48 -12.95
CA ASN A 115 3.89 18.60 -13.27
C ASN A 115 4.25 17.10 -13.26
N GLY A 116 3.56 16.34 -12.41
CA GLY A 116 3.76 14.89 -12.33
C GLY A 116 3.32 14.28 -11.00
N SER A 117 3.51 12.97 -10.92
CA SER A 117 3.32 12.22 -9.67
C SER A 117 4.65 12.03 -8.97
N TRP A 118 4.64 12.24 -7.67
CA TRP A 118 5.82 12.29 -6.83
C TRP A 118 5.67 11.35 -5.66
N VAL A 119 6.78 10.77 -5.23
CA VAL A 119 6.83 9.80 -4.14
C VAL A 119 8.06 10.10 -3.28
N ILE A 120 7.86 10.13 -1.95
CA ILE A 120 8.98 10.12 -1.00
C ILE A 120 9.40 8.67 -0.82
N ASP A 121 10.47 8.27 -1.50
CA ASP A 121 11.05 6.90 -1.44
C ASP A 121 11.87 6.65 -0.14
N THR A 122 11.54 7.37 0.93
CA THR A 122 12.08 7.14 2.27
C THR A 122 10.98 6.57 3.13
N ASN A 123 11.27 5.52 3.88
CA ASN A 123 10.28 4.93 4.79
C ASN A 123 9.89 5.95 5.87
N LEU A 124 8.62 6.33 5.90
CA LEU A 124 8.05 7.32 6.81
C LEU A 124 7.41 6.70 8.03
N LEU A 125 7.52 5.38 8.23
CA LEU A 125 6.79 4.64 9.27
C LEU A 125 6.77 5.34 10.64
N ASP A 126 7.94 5.70 11.17
CA ASP A 126 8.06 6.35 12.48
C ASP A 126 7.40 7.74 12.55
N LEU A 127 7.19 8.37 11.40
CA LEU A 127 6.55 9.68 11.25
C LEU A 127 5.04 9.59 11.00
N VAL A 128 4.48 8.40 10.74
CA VAL A 128 3.07 8.24 10.32
C VAL A 128 2.24 7.29 11.18
N THR A 129 2.86 6.58 12.13
CA THR A 129 2.17 5.70 13.09
C THR A 129 1.46 6.43 14.23
N THR A 130 1.63 7.75 14.33
CA THR A 130 0.85 8.61 15.22
C THR A 130 0.01 9.56 14.38
N PRO A 131 -1.04 10.20 14.93
CA PRO A 131 -1.68 11.33 14.26
C PRO A 131 -0.61 12.31 13.78
N SER A 132 -0.57 12.50 12.47
CA SER A 132 0.52 13.17 11.79
C SER A 132 0.00 14.15 10.76
N ILE A 133 0.86 15.13 10.49
CA ILE A 133 0.52 16.34 9.77
C ILE A 133 1.44 16.40 8.54
N PHE A 134 0.89 16.19 7.35
CA PHE A 134 1.59 16.45 6.10
C PHE A 134 1.28 17.88 5.68
N LYS A 135 2.31 18.70 5.53
CA LYS A 135 2.17 20.10 5.14
C LYS A 135 3.02 20.37 3.91
N VAL A 136 2.40 20.98 2.91
CA VAL A 136 3.07 21.54 1.73
C VAL A 136 3.02 23.05 1.85
N GLU A 137 4.16 23.69 1.68
CA GLU A 137 4.30 25.14 1.65
C GLU A 137 4.96 25.56 0.33
N PHE A 138 4.27 26.38 -0.45
CA PHE A 138 4.85 26.99 -1.64
C PHE A 138 5.62 28.24 -1.22
N LYS A 139 6.92 28.23 -1.53
CA LYS A 139 7.79 29.36 -1.23
C LYS A 139 7.68 30.40 -2.33
N ASP A 140 7.53 31.63 -1.85
CA ASP A 140 7.73 32.90 -2.52
C ASP A 140 7.69 32.90 -4.07
N PHE A 141 6.58 33.36 -4.64
CA PHE A 141 6.40 33.57 -6.08
C PHE A 141 7.16 34.81 -6.62
N ASN A 142 8.15 35.34 -5.89
CA ASN A 142 8.77 36.65 -6.11
C ASN A 142 9.77 36.73 -7.28
N ASP A 143 9.94 35.70 -8.11
CA ASP A 143 11.01 35.66 -9.12
C ASP A 143 10.76 36.57 -10.36
N GLY A 144 10.20 37.76 -10.13
CA GLY A 144 9.97 38.78 -11.15
C GLY A 144 8.64 38.66 -11.89
N HIS A 145 7.85 37.61 -11.61
CA HIS A 145 6.56 37.33 -12.26
C HIS A 145 5.36 37.85 -11.46
N LYS A 146 5.52 39.03 -10.88
CA LYS A 146 4.45 39.77 -10.20
C LYS A 146 3.31 39.99 -11.21
N ASN A 147 2.11 39.49 -10.92
CA ASN A 147 0.87 39.60 -11.70
C ASN A 147 0.52 38.44 -12.65
N LYS A 148 1.05 37.24 -12.47
CA LYS A 148 0.48 36.05 -13.11
C LYS A 148 -0.36 35.27 -12.09
N ASP A 149 -1.66 35.17 -12.37
CA ASP A 149 -2.56 34.26 -11.67
C ASP A 149 -2.33 32.88 -12.26
N TRP A 150 -1.52 32.07 -11.57
CA TRP A 150 -1.35 30.66 -11.88
C TRP A 150 -1.81 29.82 -10.70
N ASP A 151 -2.41 28.70 -11.03
CA ASP A 151 -3.07 27.82 -10.09
C ASP A 151 -2.29 26.50 -10.07
N ILE A 152 -1.64 26.19 -8.94
CA ILE A 152 -1.08 24.85 -8.72
C ILE A 152 -2.12 24.02 -8.01
N MET A 153 -2.44 22.87 -8.57
CA MET A 153 -3.26 21.86 -7.92
C MET A 153 -2.37 20.76 -7.38
N VAL A 154 -2.48 20.52 -6.06
CA VAL A 154 -1.96 19.32 -5.41
C VAL A 154 -3.12 18.35 -5.23
N SER A 155 -2.99 17.16 -5.77
CA SER A 155 -4.03 16.12 -5.79
C SER A 155 -3.44 14.75 -5.43
N ASP A 156 -4.32 13.76 -5.28
CA ASP A 156 -3.96 12.36 -5.08
C ASP A 156 -2.98 12.11 -3.91
N VAL A 157 -3.11 12.90 -2.84
CA VAL A 157 -2.24 12.79 -1.66
C VAL A 157 -2.59 11.52 -0.92
N LYS A 158 -1.68 10.54 -0.93
CA LYS A 158 -1.89 9.22 -0.35
C LYS A 158 -0.68 8.75 0.43
N ILE A 159 -0.93 7.97 1.47
CA ILE A 159 0.09 7.16 2.12
C ILE A 159 -0.14 5.72 1.73
N PHE A 160 0.84 5.08 1.11
CA PHE A 160 0.81 3.63 0.90
C PHE A 160 1.83 2.94 1.79
N GLY A 161 1.48 1.78 2.29
CA GLY A 161 2.31 1.03 3.22
C GLY A 161 2.26 -0.45 2.96
N VAL A 162 3.31 -1.14 3.43
CA VAL A 162 3.34 -2.60 3.44
C VAL A 162 3.03 -3.07 4.85
N TYR A 163 1.99 -3.88 5.01
CA TYR A 163 1.62 -4.44 6.30
C TYR A 163 1.67 -5.97 6.29
N THR A 164 1.91 -6.53 7.46
CA THR A 164 1.83 -7.96 7.72
C THR A 164 0.58 -8.20 8.56
N ASP A 165 -0.38 -8.91 7.99
CA ASP A 165 -1.62 -9.22 8.69
C ASP A 165 -1.34 -10.19 9.84
N MET A 166 -1.60 -9.76 11.07
CA MET A 166 -1.31 -10.56 12.26
C MET A 166 -2.47 -11.44 12.70
N HIS A 167 -3.62 -11.34 12.03
CA HIS A 167 -4.71 -12.31 12.18
C HIS A 167 -4.27 -13.60 11.50
N GLY A 168 -3.72 -14.50 12.31
CA GLY A 168 -3.30 -15.85 11.90
C GLY A 168 -4.42 -16.78 11.38
N ASN A 169 -5.55 -16.24 10.91
CA ASN A 169 -6.72 -16.97 10.43
C ASN A 169 -7.20 -16.49 9.06
N HIS A 170 -6.30 -16.15 8.14
CA HIS A 170 -6.68 -16.19 6.72
C HIS A 170 -7.03 -17.63 6.39
N ALA A 171 -8.33 -17.91 6.27
CA ALA A 171 -8.78 -19.17 5.70
C ALA A 171 -8.04 -19.37 4.37
N PRO A 172 -7.48 -20.57 4.10
CA PRO A 172 -6.69 -20.76 2.89
C PRO A 172 -7.50 -20.31 1.68
N GLU A 173 -6.85 -19.56 0.78
CA GLU A 173 -7.53 -19.03 -0.40
C GLU A 173 -8.32 -20.14 -1.12
N PRO A 174 -9.50 -19.84 -1.70
CA PRO A 174 -10.32 -20.83 -2.39
C PRO A 174 -9.54 -21.65 -3.44
N SER A 175 -8.55 -21.02 -4.09
CA SER A 175 -7.59 -21.62 -5.02
C SER A 175 -6.76 -22.72 -4.36
N THR A 176 -6.23 -22.46 -3.16
CA THR A 176 -5.44 -23.39 -2.35
C THR A 176 -6.29 -24.57 -1.89
N LEU A 177 -7.52 -24.30 -1.44
CA LEU A 177 -8.49 -25.35 -1.10
C LEU A 177 -8.85 -26.22 -2.31
N MET A 178 -9.06 -25.62 -3.48
CA MET A 178 -9.32 -26.35 -4.73
C MET A 178 -8.12 -27.20 -5.15
N LEU A 179 -6.91 -26.67 -5.08
CA LEU A 179 -5.70 -27.41 -5.44
C LEU A 179 -5.51 -28.64 -4.55
N PHE A 180 -5.71 -28.48 -3.24
CA PHE A 180 -5.73 -29.61 -2.30
C PHE A 180 -6.85 -30.60 -2.61
N GLY A 181 -8.06 -30.11 -2.87
CA GLY A 181 -9.21 -30.94 -3.22
C GLY A 181 -9.00 -31.77 -4.48
N PHE A 182 -8.56 -31.15 -5.58
CA PHE A 182 -8.27 -31.85 -6.84
C PHE A 182 -7.06 -32.77 -6.74
N GLY A 183 -6.02 -32.36 -6.00
CA GLY A 183 -4.86 -33.20 -5.74
C GLY A 183 -5.23 -34.52 -5.04
N LEU A 184 -6.10 -34.45 -4.03
CA LEU A 184 -6.62 -35.62 -3.33
C LEU A 184 -7.47 -36.52 -4.23
N LEU A 185 -8.33 -35.93 -5.07
CA LEU A 185 -9.15 -36.67 -6.04
C LEU A 185 -8.29 -37.38 -7.09
N ALA A 186 -7.23 -36.74 -7.58
CA ALA A 186 -6.30 -37.33 -8.53
C ALA A 186 -5.56 -38.54 -7.92
N LEU A 187 -5.11 -38.44 -6.68
CA LEU A 187 -4.49 -39.55 -5.94
C LEU A 187 -5.45 -40.72 -5.74
N ALA A 188 -6.72 -40.44 -5.41
CA ALA A 188 -7.76 -41.46 -5.29
C ALA A 188 -8.01 -42.20 -6.62
N GLY A 189 -8.01 -41.47 -7.74
CA GLY A 189 -8.16 -42.05 -9.09
C GLY A 189 -7.02 -42.99 -9.47
N ILE A 190 -5.76 -42.59 -9.20
CA ILE A 190 -4.57 -43.42 -9.48
C ILE A 190 -4.57 -44.70 -8.63
N SER A 191 -4.99 -44.60 -7.36
CA SER A 191 -5.09 -45.75 -6.45
C SER A 191 -6.06 -46.83 -6.96
N ARG A 192 -7.25 -46.42 -7.45
CA ARG A 192 -8.22 -47.37 -8.05
C ARG A 192 -7.68 -48.09 -9.28
N LYS A 193 -6.94 -47.40 -10.16
CA LYS A 193 -6.39 -47.99 -11.38
C LYS A 193 -5.34 -49.08 -11.11
N LYS A 194 -4.60 -48.99 -10.00
CA LYS A 194 -3.63 -50.01 -9.59
C LYS A 194 -4.27 -51.23 -8.94
N SER A 195 -5.45 -51.11 -8.30
CA SER A 195 -6.09 -52.25 -7.64
C SER A 195 -6.75 -53.22 -8.63
N THR A 196 -7.15 -52.75 -9.81
CA THR A 196 -7.79 -53.57 -10.86
C THR A 196 -6.82 -54.41 -11.70
N HIS A 197 -5.50 -54.20 -11.57
CA HIS A 197 -4.50 -54.91 -12.40
C HIS A 197 -3.91 -56.18 -11.77
N LYS A 198 -4.49 -56.71 -10.68
CA LYS A 198 -4.13 -58.03 -10.11
C LYS A 198 -5.20 -59.07 -10.43
N VAL A 199 -5.22 -59.55 -11.66
CA VAL A 199 -5.77 -60.86 -12.02
C VAL A 199 -4.91 -61.46 -13.13
N SER A 200 -3.93 -62.28 -12.73
CA SER A 200 -3.37 -63.39 -13.50
C SER A 200 -2.71 -64.36 -12.52
#